data_AF-A0A7Y9GBS7-F1
#
_entry.id   AF-A0A7Y9GBS7-F1
#
_cell.length_a   1.000
_cell.length_b   1.000
_cell.length_c   1.000
_cell.angle_alpha   90.00
_cell.angle_beta   90.00
_cell.angle_gamma   90.00
#
_symmetry.space_group_name_H-M   'P 1'
#
loop_
_entity.id
_entity.type
_entity.pdbx_description
1 polymer ?
#
loop_
_entity_poly.entity_id
_entity_poly.type
_entity_poly.pdbx_seq_one_letter_code
_entity_poly.pdbx_strand_id
1 'polypeptide(L)'
;MNGPAETTARAEPGALSAPCVLSGQGALSGPGRPPRSDGHAEAGAASGSGVPPESKPGGPFEAGVASGLGTPSRAGLPAEAGGAPAEPDWDRAVELIREAGEICLACHVVPDGDALGSMLALAQALRTCGKRCLASFGEPFGVPAILRFLPGQELLVEPARMPRAPKLMISLDAAGRARLGSLAGAADRAGALIVIDHHASNTGFGGVRLVDPDAAATAVLVEELIRRLGVPLDRDIAQGLYAGLASDTGSFKYPSTTPEVHDLAGRLLTAGVRPETVSRELWDRAPFDYLQVLAGALARARLERDAAGGRGLVWTAIAREDRRGLPYEQLEGIIDQLRRTDEAEVAVVCKETDDGRWYFSARSKGHIDLSRVCAALDGGGHREMAGFVWGGPVDEALDRLRALLPSGN
;
A
#
# COMPACT_ATOMS: atom_id res chain seq x y z
N MET A 1 -52.29 -43.63 23.27
CA MET A 1 -52.37 -42.23 22.82
C MET A 1 -51.63 -42.17 21.47
N ASN A 2 -52.21 -42.71 20.40
CA ASN A 2 -53.05 -42.06 19.38
C ASN A 2 -52.43 -40.79 18.78
N GLY A 3 -52.01 -40.92 17.50
CA GLY A 3 -51.15 -40.05 16.67
C GLY A 3 -51.77 -38.75 16.15
N PRO A 4 -51.54 -38.29 14.89
CA PRO A 4 -50.73 -38.83 13.75
C PRO A 4 -49.59 -37.85 13.33
N ALA A 5 -48.53 -38.17 12.58
CA ALA A 5 -48.34 -38.84 11.28
C ALA A 5 -48.95 -38.09 10.07
N GLU A 6 -48.14 -37.27 9.39
CA GLU A 6 -48.35 -36.89 7.99
C GLU A 6 -47.13 -37.31 7.15
N THR A 7 -47.46 -37.92 6.02
CA THR A 7 -46.58 -38.47 4.99
C THR A 7 -46.96 -37.83 3.66
N THR A 8 -46.11 -37.99 2.64
CA THR A 8 -46.27 -37.72 1.19
C THR A 8 -45.63 -36.40 0.73
N ALA A 9 -44.91 -36.29 -0.40
CA ALA A 9 -44.49 -37.25 -1.42
C ALA A 9 -43.26 -36.71 -2.18
N ARG A 10 -42.56 -37.63 -2.84
CA ARG A 10 -41.47 -37.43 -3.81
C ARG A 10 -41.89 -36.59 -5.02
N ALA A 11 -40.95 -35.80 -5.55
CA ALA A 11 -40.82 -35.52 -6.99
C ALA A 11 -39.38 -35.07 -7.32
N GLU A 12 -38.70 -35.84 -8.17
CA GLU A 12 -37.58 -35.44 -9.05
C GLU A 12 -37.84 -36.13 -10.41
N PRO A 13 -37.20 -35.76 -11.55
CA PRO A 13 -36.46 -34.54 -11.88
C PRO A 13 -36.86 -33.91 -13.24
N GLY A 14 -36.45 -32.66 -13.50
CA GLY A 14 -36.58 -31.99 -14.79
C GLY A 14 -35.24 -31.39 -15.24
N ALA A 15 -34.92 -31.59 -16.51
CA ALA A 15 -33.59 -31.59 -17.11
C ALA A 15 -33.10 -30.24 -17.69
N LEU A 16 -31.83 -30.28 -18.14
CA LEU A 16 -31.08 -29.35 -19.02
C LEU A 16 -30.36 -28.22 -18.25
N SER A 17 -29.06 -27.95 -18.40
CA SER A 17 -28.16 -28.10 -19.55
C SER A 17 -26.69 -28.24 -19.13
N ALA A 18 -25.93 -29.01 -19.91
CA ALA A 18 -24.53 -29.38 -19.72
C ALA A 18 -23.49 -28.26 -19.94
N PRO A 19 -22.30 -28.33 -19.32
CA PRO A 19 -21.08 -27.78 -19.87
C PRO A 19 -20.28 -28.83 -20.65
N CYS A 20 -19.76 -28.40 -21.79
CA CYS A 20 -18.98 -29.17 -22.75
C CYS A 20 -17.63 -29.61 -22.16
N VAL A 21 -17.41 -30.92 -22.11
CA VAL A 21 -16.12 -31.54 -21.78
C VAL A 21 -15.44 -31.88 -23.11
N LEU A 22 -14.25 -31.32 -23.36
CA LEU A 22 -13.31 -31.86 -24.34
C LEU A 22 -12.09 -32.39 -23.61
N SER A 23 -12.07 -33.71 -23.50
CA SER A 23 -10.91 -34.53 -23.19
C SER A 23 -9.91 -34.52 -24.34
N GLY A 24 -8.63 -34.32 -24.01
CA GLY A 24 -7.48 -34.63 -24.87
C GLY A 24 -6.33 -35.11 -23.99
N GLN A 25 -6.20 -36.43 -23.85
CA GLN A 25 -5.08 -37.10 -23.19
C GLN A 25 -3.84 -37.06 -24.10
N GLY A 26 -2.66 -36.87 -23.49
CA GLY A 26 -1.36 -37.08 -24.14
C GLY A 26 -0.26 -37.10 -23.07
N ALA A 27 0.39 -38.25 -22.93
CA ALA A 27 1.11 -38.72 -21.76
C ALA A 27 2.60 -38.33 -21.70
N LEU A 28 3.11 -38.29 -20.46
CA LEU A 28 4.43 -38.72 -19.95
C LEU A 28 5.72 -38.29 -20.68
N SER A 29 6.63 -37.64 -19.93
CA SER A 29 8.03 -38.07 -19.65
C SER A 29 8.86 -36.89 -19.09
N GLY A 30 9.40 -37.01 -17.88
CA GLY A 30 10.64 -36.30 -17.49
C GLY A 30 11.84 -37.25 -17.60
N PRO A 31 13.03 -36.93 -17.06
CA PRO A 31 13.64 -35.62 -16.82
C PRO A 31 14.96 -35.46 -17.62
N GLY A 32 15.43 -34.23 -17.84
CA GLY A 32 16.70 -33.99 -18.53
C GLY A 32 17.40 -32.72 -18.06
N ARG A 33 18.37 -32.89 -17.14
CA ARG A 33 19.42 -31.90 -16.82
C ARG A 33 20.63 -32.25 -17.68
N PRO A 34 21.34 -31.27 -18.29
CA PRO A 34 22.72 -30.98 -17.84
C PRO A 34 23.12 -29.51 -18.13
N PRO A 35 24.40 -29.12 -18.03
CA PRO A 35 25.22 -29.06 -16.84
C PRO A 35 25.62 -27.62 -16.48
N ARG A 36 26.20 -27.49 -15.28
CA ARG A 36 26.97 -26.32 -14.84
C ARG A 36 28.22 -26.20 -15.69
N SER A 37 28.57 -24.98 -16.12
CA SER A 37 29.92 -24.64 -16.53
C SER A 37 30.54 -23.77 -15.44
N ASP A 38 31.47 -24.37 -14.71
CA ASP A 38 32.48 -23.67 -13.93
C ASP A 38 33.36 -22.85 -14.87
N GLY A 39 33.61 -21.61 -14.48
CA GLY A 39 34.50 -20.69 -15.19
C GLY A 39 35.11 -19.73 -14.19
N HIS A 40 35.91 -20.27 -13.26
CA HIS A 40 36.91 -19.48 -12.55
C HIS A 40 38.05 -19.16 -13.52
N ALA A 41 38.26 -17.87 -13.78
CA ALA A 41 39.52 -17.35 -14.27
C ALA A 41 39.92 -16.15 -13.41
N GLU A 42 41.11 -16.25 -12.86
CA GLU A 42 41.76 -15.30 -11.96
C GLU A 42 42.20 -14.00 -12.65
N ALA A 43 42.33 -12.98 -11.80
CA ALA A 43 43.37 -11.95 -11.77
C ALA A 43 43.72 -11.14 -13.04
N GLY A 44 43.51 -9.83 -12.92
CA GLY A 44 44.13 -8.83 -13.79
C GLY A 44 44.05 -7.44 -13.16
N ALA A 45 44.89 -7.18 -12.16
CA ALA A 45 45.17 -5.83 -11.68
C ALA A 45 45.98 -5.08 -12.74
N ALA A 46 45.49 -3.93 -13.19
CA ALA A 46 46.30 -2.93 -13.88
C ALA A 46 45.80 -1.53 -13.55
N SER A 47 46.70 -0.79 -12.91
CA SER A 47 46.69 0.65 -12.67
C SER A 47 46.49 1.47 -13.95
N GLY A 48 45.70 2.54 -13.85
CA GLY A 48 45.57 3.55 -14.90
C GLY A 48 45.06 4.87 -14.32
N SER A 49 45.98 5.75 -13.97
CA SER A 49 45.75 7.15 -13.63
C SER A 49 45.13 7.92 -14.80
N GLY A 50 44.03 8.65 -14.55
CA GLY A 50 43.43 9.56 -15.52
C GLY A 50 42.52 10.58 -14.83
N VAL A 51 43.05 11.77 -14.62
CA VAL A 51 42.31 12.97 -14.18
C VAL A 51 41.43 13.47 -15.33
N PRO A 52 40.16 13.85 -15.09
CA PRO A 52 39.46 14.79 -15.96
C PRO A 52 39.31 16.18 -15.31
N PRO A 53 39.21 17.25 -16.11
CA PRO A 53 39.43 18.62 -15.68
C PRO A 53 38.20 19.30 -15.05
N GLU A 54 38.51 20.25 -14.18
CA GLU A 54 37.61 21.25 -13.60
C GLU A 54 36.92 22.11 -14.66
N SER A 55 35.63 22.37 -14.50
CA SER A 55 34.93 23.49 -15.12
C SER A 55 34.27 24.37 -14.05
N LYS A 56 34.51 25.67 -14.18
CA LYS A 56 34.17 26.76 -13.25
C LYS A 56 32.67 27.11 -13.23
N PRO A 57 32.20 27.83 -12.19
CA PRO A 57 30.79 28.01 -11.86
C PRO A 57 30.13 29.11 -12.69
N GLY A 58 28.90 28.85 -13.16
CA GLY A 58 27.99 29.86 -13.69
C GLY A 58 27.25 30.58 -12.56
N GLY A 59 27.27 31.91 -12.61
CA GLY A 59 26.62 32.81 -11.66
C GLY A 59 25.08 32.84 -11.76
N PRO A 60 24.44 33.70 -10.93
CA PRO A 60 23.04 33.58 -10.53
C PRO A 60 22.10 34.08 -11.62
N PHE A 61 20.95 33.41 -11.79
CA PHE A 61 19.85 33.95 -12.59
C PHE A 61 18.82 34.62 -11.69
N GLU A 62 18.55 35.89 -12.00
CA GLU A 62 17.73 36.82 -11.27
C GLU A 62 16.24 36.48 -11.28
N ALA A 63 15.58 36.87 -10.19
CA ALA A 63 14.14 36.90 -10.02
C ALA A 63 13.52 38.01 -10.90
N GLY A 64 12.73 37.60 -11.89
CA GLY A 64 11.89 38.49 -12.68
C GLY A 64 10.45 38.49 -12.18
N VAL A 65 10.06 39.57 -11.52
CA VAL A 65 8.68 39.89 -11.15
C VAL A 65 7.94 40.35 -12.41
N ALA A 66 6.86 39.67 -12.79
CA ALA A 66 5.94 40.15 -13.83
C ALA A 66 4.50 40.02 -13.34
N SER A 67 3.94 41.19 -13.04
CA SER A 67 2.55 41.47 -12.74
C SER A 67 1.64 41.22 -13.96
N GLY A 68 0.59 40.41 -13.76
CA GLY A 68 -0.50 40.25 -14.72
C GLY A 68 -1.80 39.92 -13.99
N LEU A 69 -2.62 40.94 -13.77
CA LEU A 69 -3.97 40.83 -13.21
C LEU A 69 -4.87 40.07 -14.20
N GLY A 70 -5.10 38.79 -13.93
CA GLY A 70 -6.15 37.98 -14.55
C GLY A 70 -7.15 37.57 -13.47
N THR A 71 -8.41 37.94 -13.65
CA THR A 71 -9.53 37.60 -12.78
C THR A 71 -9.63 36.08 -12.55
N PRO A 72 -9.62 35.57 -11.31
CA PRO A 72 -9.88 34.16 -11.08
C PRO A 72 -11.35 33.87 -11.35
N SER A 73 -11.59 33.10 -12.41
CA SER A 73 -12.82 32.34 -12.60
C SER A 73 -13.08 31.54 -11.31
N ARG A 74 -14.33 31.57 -10.82
CA ARG A 74 -14.78 30.88 -9.60
C ARG A 74 -14.33 29.42 -9.64
N ALA A 75 -13.24 29.13 -8.95
CA ALA A 75 -12.87 27.78 -8.57
C ALA A 75 -14.05 27.21 -7.78
N GLY A 76 -14.50 26.02 -8.19
CA GLY A 76 -15.53 25.27 -7.50
C GLY A 76 -15.20 25.17 -6.02
N LEU A 77 -16.24 25.34 -5.21
CA LEU A 77 -16.21 25.08 -3.78
C LEU A 77 -15.59 23.68 -3.53
N PRO A 78 -14.83 23.48 -2.44
CA PRO A 78 -14.37 22.15 -2.06
C PRO A 78 -15.59 21.23 -1.93
N ALA A 79 -15.46 20.02 -2.49
CA ALA A 79 -16.46 18.97 -2.37
C ALA A 79 -16.79 18.74 -0.89
N GLU A 80 -18.08 18.59 -0.61
CA GLU A 80 -18.62 18.23 0.70
C GLU A 80 -17.83 17.06 1.31
N ALA A 81 -17.52 17.18 2.60
CA ALA A 81 -16.76 16.19 3.35
C ALA A 81 -17.55 14.89 3.54
N GLY A 82 -16.90 13.75 3.21
CA GLY A 82 -17.10 12.43 3.80
C GLY A 82 -18.42 11.72 3.55
N GLY A 83 -18.41 10.73 2.64
CA GLY A 83 -19.47 9.75 2.49
C GLY A 83 -19.13 8.72 1.43
N ALA A 84 -19.77 7.55 1.49
CA ALA A 84 -19.60 6.46 0.53
C ALA A 84 -19.79 6.93 -0.93
N PRO A 85 -19.12 6.30 -1.92
CA PRO A 85 -19.15 6.78 -3.30
C PRO A 85 -20.57 6.66 -3.87
N ALA A 86 -20.99 7.67 -4.64
CA ALA A 86 -22.34 7.71 -5.18
C ALA A 86 -22.57 6.61 -6.23
N GLU A 87 -23.78 6.07 -6.32
CA GLU A 87 -24.15 5.05 -7.31
C GLU A 87 -23.75 5.40 -8.77
N PRO A 88 -23.89 6.65 -9.26
CA PRO A 88 -23.42 7.01 -10.60
C PRO A 88 -21.92 6.85 -10.81
N ASP A 89 -21.10 7.02 -9.77
CA ASP A 89 -19.63 6.83 -9.86
C ASP A 89 -19.31 5.32 -10.00
N TRP A 90 -20.02 4.48 -9.25
CA TRP A 90 -19.91 3.02 -9.38
C TRP A 90 -20.34 2.54 -10.77
N ASP A 91 -21.48 3.00 -11.26
CA ASP A 91 -21.99 2.65 -12.59
C ASP A 91 -20.99 3.06 -13.68
N ARG A 92 -20.45 4.28 -13.57
CA ARG A 92 -19.45 4.77 -14.52
C ARG A 92 -18.15 3.97 -14.48
N ALA A 93 -17.68 3.58 -13.29
CA ALA A 93 -16.50 2.73 -13.15
C ALA A 93 -16.71 1.36 -13.82
N VAL A 94 -17.86 0.73 -13.56
CA VAL A 94 -18.23 -0.57 -14.15
C VAL A 94 -18.36 -0.49 -15.67
N GLU A 95 -18.97 0.57 -16.21
CA GLU A 95 -19.09 0.83 -17.64
C GLU A 95 -17.70 0.91 -18.30
N LEU A 96 -16.82 1.77 -17.78
CA LEU A 96 -15.46 1.93 -18.29
C LEU A 96 -14.66 0.61 -18.27
N ILE A 97 -14.78 -0.15 -17.19
CA ILE A 97 -14.12 -1.46 -17.06
C ILE A 97 -14.66 -2.47 -18.08
N ARG A 98 -15.99 -2.48 -18.31
CA ARG A 98 -16.62 -3.39 -19.27
C ARG A 98 -16.21 -3.06 -20.71
N GLU A 99 -16.07 -1.79 -21.06
CA GLU A 99 -15.65 -1.33 -22.39
C GLU A 99 -14.15 -1.52 -22.66
N ALA A 100 -13.31 -1.44 -21.62
CA ALA A 100 -11.86 -1.55 -21.79
C ALA A 100 -11.43 -2.98 -22.13
N GLY A 101 -10.48 -3.13 -23.07
CA GLY A 101 -9.81 -4.42 -23.34
C GLY A 101 -8.52 -4.62 -22.55
N GLU A 102 -7.81 -3.52 -22.28
CA GLU A 102 -6.58 -3.46 -21.48
C GLU A 102 -6.76 -2.42 -20.37
N ILE A 103 -6.37 -2.79 -19.15
CA ILE A 103 -6.52 -1.98 -17.95
C ILE A 103 -5.16 -1.90 -17.25
N CYS A 104 -4.71 -0.66 -17.04
CA CYS A 104 -3.52 -0.36 -16.27
C CYS A 104 -3.89 -0.12 -14.81
N LEU A 105 -3.27 -0.81 -13.87
CA LEU A 105 -3.49 -0.62 -12.44
C LEU A 105 -2.22 -0.06 -11.80
N ALA A 106 -2.37 0.93 -10.92
CA ALA A 106 -1.27 1.41 -10.12
C ALA A 106 -1.69 1.67 -8.68
N CYS A 107 -0.78 1.39 -7.74
CA CYS A 107 -0.92 1.79 -6.34
C CYS A 107 0.22 2.73 -5.92
N HIS A 108 0.24 3.14 -4.65
CA HIS A 108 1.26 4.06 -4.17
C HIS A 108 2.68 3.46 -4.17
N VAL A 109 3.69 4.34 -4.21
CA VAL A 109 5.11 3.97 -4.05
C VAL A 109 5.34 3.29 -2.69
N VAL A 110 6.21 2.27 -2.66
CA VAL A 110 6.46 1.46 -1.45
C VAL A 110 5.13 0.89 -0.92
N PRO A 111 4.45 0.01 -1.69
CA PRO A 111 3.09 -0.40 -1.38
C PRO A 111 3.03 -1.21 -0.09
N ASP A 112 1.95 -1.06 0.66
CA ASP A 112 1.64 -1.88 1.83
C ASP A 112 0.65 -3.01 1.48
N GLY A 113 0.10 -3.65 2.53
CA GLY A 113 -0.84 -4.75 2.40
C GLY A 113 -2.12 -4.37 1.66
N ASP A 114 -2.64 -3.16 1.87
CA ASP A 114 -3.86 -2.70 1.25
C ASP A 114 -3.62 -2.28 -0.19
N ALA A 115 -2.63 -1.44 -0.43
CA ALA A 115 -2.25 -1.00 -1.76
C ALA A 115 -1.98 -2.16 -2.73
N LEU A 116 -1.07 -3.06 -2.37
CA LEU A 116 -0.70 -4.18 -3.24
C LEU A 116 -1.78 -5.26 -3.25
N GLY A 117 -2.38 -5.57 -2.10
CA GLY A 117 -3.42 -6.58 -1.97
C GLY A 117 -4.67 -6.24 -2.79
N SER A 118 -5.16 -5.01 -2.66
CA SER A 118 -6.29 -4.47 -3.42
C SER A 118 -6.01 -4.43 -4.93
N MET A 119 -4.83 -3.96 -5.33
CA MET A 119 -4.45 -3.91 -6.74
C MET A 119 -4.39 -5.29 -7.38
N LEU A 120 -3.75 -6.27 -6.72
CA LEU A 120 -3.60 -7.62 -7.24
C LEU A 120 -4.93 -8.40 -7.22
N ALA A 121 -5.76 -8.20 -6.19
CA ALA A 121 -7.10 -8.78 -6.14
C ALA A 121 -7.97 -8.28 -7.32
N LEU A 122 -7.98 -6.97 -7.56
CA LEU A 122 -8.72 -6.40 -8.69
C LEU A 122 -8.16 -6.88 -10.03
N ALA A 123 -6.84 -6.89 -10.21
CA ALA A 123 -6.21 -7.34 -11.45
C ALA A 123 -6.55 -8.81 -11.77
N GLN A 124 -6.59 -9.68 -10.75
CA GLN A 124 -7.00 -11.08 -10.91
C GLN A 124 -8.49 -11.19 -11.27
N ALA A 125 -9.37 -10.47 -10.58
CA ALA A 125 -10.80 -10.43 -10.91
C ALA A 125 -11.03 -9.96 -12.35
N LEU A 126 -10.37 -8.88 -12.78
CA LEU A 126 -10.46 -8.36 -14.14
C LEU A 126 -9.94 -9.36 -15.20
N ARG A 127 -8.93 -10.16 -14.88
CA ARG A 127 -8.49 -11.24 -15.78
C ARG A 127 -9.56 -12.31 -16.00
N THR A 128 -10.35 -12.64 -14.99
CA THR A 128 -11.48 -13.57 -15.15
C THR A 128 -12.55 -13.03 -16.09
N CYS A 129 -12.67 -11.70 -16.19
CA CYS A 129 -13.51 -10.99 -17.16
C CYS A 129 -12.88 -10.89 -18.57
N GLY A 130 -11.76 -11.58 -18.83
CA GLY A 130 -11.06 -11.56 -20.12
C GLY A 130 -10.28 -10.27 -20.40
N LYS A 131 -10.00 -9.44 -19.38
CA LYS A 131 -9.25 -8.20 -19.53
C LYS A 131 -7.75 -8.45 -19.49
N ARG A 132 -6.99 -7.73 -20.32
CA ARG A 132 -5.52 -7.67 -20.17
C ARG A 132 -5.17 -6.67 -19.08
N CYS A 133 -4.52 -7.12 -18.02
CA CYS A 133 -4.16 -6.27 -16.88
C CYS A 133 -2.65 -6.07 -16.81
N LEU A 134 -2.22 -4.83 -16.59
CA LEU A 134 -0.84 -4.46 -16.28
C LEU A 134 -0.85 -3.75 -14.92
N ALA A 135 -0.31 -4.39 -13.88
CA ALA A 135 -0.25 -3.81 -12.54
C ALA A 135 1.16 -3.29 -12.25
N SER A 136 1.28 -2.14 -11.60
CA SER A 136 2.59 -1.55 -11.28
C SER A 136 2.53 -0.59 -10.09
N PHE A 137 3.67 -0.11 -9.65
CA PHE A 137 3.83 0.98 -8.69
C PHE A 137 5.13 1.74 -9.02
N GLY A 138 5.26 2.98 -8.55
CA GLY A 138 6.43 3.81 -8.85
C GLY A 138 7.74 3.30 -8.21
N GLU A 139 8.87 3.94 -8.53
CA GLU A 139 10.17 3.52 -8.00
C GLU A 139 10.35 3.82 -6.49
N PRO A 140 11.19 3.03 -5.79
CA PRO A 140 11.88 1.82 -6.26
C PRO A 140 10.94 0.65 -6.52
N PHE A 141 11.10 -0.01 -7.67
CA PHE A 141 10.24 -1.13 -8.04
C PHE A 141 10.79 -2.45 -7.47
N GLY A 142 10.29 -2.82 -6.30
CA GLY A 142 10.59 -4.09 -5.66
C GLY A 142 9.54 -4.42 -4.62
N VAL A 143 8.91 -5.58 -4.74
CA VAL A 143 7.84 -5.99 -3.81
C VAL A 143 8.44 -6.21 -2.42
N PRO A 144 7.91 -5.52 -1.37
CA PRO A 144 8.34 -5.73 0.00
C PRO A 144 8.29 -7.20 0.39
N ALA A 145 9.31 -7.69 1.11
CA ALA A 145 9.45 -9.11 1.41
C ALA A 145 8.20 -9.69 2.09
N ILE A 146 7.59 -8.92 3.00
CA ILE A 146 6.38 -9.28 3.74
C ILE A 146 5.13 -9.41 2.85
N LEU A 147 5.15 -8.92 1.61
CA LEU A 147 4.02 -8.97 0.67
C LEU A 147 4.21 -9.95 -0.49
N ARG A 148 5.39 -10.60 -0.59
CA ARG A 148 5.69 -11.54 -1.69
C ARG A 148 4.83 -12.81 -1.68
N PHE A 149 4.11 -13.06 -0.59
CA PHE A 149 3.15 -14.16 -0.47
C PHE A 149 1.81 -13.88 -1.17
N LEU A 150 1.53 -12.62 -1.53
CA LEU A 150 0.27 -12.24 -2.19
C LEU A 150 0.20 -12.87 -3.58
N PRO A 151 -0.93 -13.48 -3.97
CA PRO A 151 -1.11 -14.04 -5.31
C PRO A 151 -1.21 -12.93 -6.37
N GLY A 152 -0.99 -13.27 -7.64
CA GLY A 152 -1.06 -12.33 -8.75
C GLY A 152 0.23 -11.56 -9.02
N GLN A 153 1.36 -11.87 -8.37
CA GLN A 153 2.65 -11.20 -8.60
C GLN A 153 3.10 -11.25 -10.07
N GLU A 154 2.69 -12.26 -10.83
CA GLU A 154 2.99 -12.39 -12.25
C GLU A 154 2.33 -11.31 -13.14
N LEU A 155 1.39 -10.54 -12.58
CA LEU A 155 0.74 -9.39 -13.21
C LEU A 155 1.53 -8.10 -13.08
N LEU A 156 2.52 -8.09 -12.19
CA LEU A 156 3.37 -6.94 -11.97
C LEU A 156 4.30 -6.74 -13.15
N VAL A 157 4.33 -5.51 -13.64
CA VAL A 157 5.30 -5.04 -14.62
C VAL A 157 6.08 -3.86 -14.04
N GLU A 158 7.36 -3.77 -14.37
CA GLU A 158 8.15 -2.59 -14.04
C GLU A 158 7.47 -1.32 -14.57
N PRO A 159 7.53 -0.19 -13.84
CA PRO A 159 6.83 1.04 -14.21
C PRO A 159 7.21 1.55 -15.61
N ALA A 160 8.46 1.31 -16.04
CA ALA A 160 8.92 1.64 -17.37
C ALA A 160 8.20 0.89 -18.52
N ARG A 161 7.55 -0.25 -18.22
CA ARG A 161 6.77 -1.04 -19.18
C ARG A 161 5.29 -0.64 -19.24
N MET A 162 4.84 0.23 -18.35
CA MET A 162 3.47 0.75 -18.41
C MET A 162 3.28 1.65 -19.63
N PRO A 163 2.14 1.56 -20.34
CA PRO A 163 1.80 2.49 -21.41
C PRO A 163 1.90 3.94 -20.92
N ARG A 164 2.57 4.80 -21.70
CA ARG A 164 2.70 6.22 -21.34
C ARG A 164 1.37 6.96 -21.31
N ALA A 165 0.37 6.50 -22.06
CA ALA A 165 -0.97 7.06 -22.15
C ALA A 165 -1.99 5.91 -22.21
N PRO A 166 -2.31 5.28 -21.06
CA PRO A 166 -3.23 4.15 -21.01
C PRO A 166 -4.65 4.60 -21.37
N LYS A 167 -5.44 3.74 -22.03
CA LYS A 167 -6.85 4.07 -22.32
C LYS A 167 -7.68 4.14 -21.05
N LEU A 168 -7.50 3.17 -20.17
CA LEU A 168 -8.07 3.13 -18.82
C LEU A 168 -6.96 2.83 -17.82
N MET A 169 -6.89 3.65 -16.78
CA MET A 169 -6.06 3.41 -15.61
C MET A 169 -6.91 3.41 -14.34
N ILE A 170 -6.58 2.52 -13.41
CA ILE A 170 -7.17 2.46 -12.07
C ILE A 170 -6.05 2.73 -11.07
N SER A 171 -6.19 3.80 -10.30
CA SER A 171 -5.35 4.11 -9.14
C SER A 171 -5.98 3.49 -7.91
N LEU A 172 -5.20 2.76 -7.12
CA LEU A 172 -5.64 2.14 -5.88
C LEU A 172 -4.80 2.65 -4.72
N ASP A 173 -5.47 3.01 -3.63
CA ASP A 173 -4.84 3.35 -2.36
C ASP A 173 -3.76 4.43 -2.49
N ALA A 174 -4.10 5.52 -3.18
CA ALA A 174 -3.18 6.62 -3.38
C ALA A 174 -3.95 7.92 -3.20
N ALA A 175 -3.70 8.61 -2.09
CA ALA A 175 -4.34 9.90 -1.77
C ALA A 175 -4.05 11.02 -2.78
N GLY A 176 -3.09 10.86 -3.69
CA GLY A 176 -2.79 11.89 -4.67
C GLY A 176 -1.82 11.42 -5.75
N ARG A 177 -1.77 12.17 -6.86
CA ARG A 177 -0.89 11.88 -8.01
C ARG A 177 0.57 11.67 -7.61
N ALA A 178 1.08 12.46 -6.66
CA ALA A 178 2.45 12.35 -6.16
C ALA A 178 2.76 10.97 -5.57
N ARG A 179 1.77 10.29 -4.97
CA ARG A 179 1.94 8.95 -4.39
C ARG A 179 2.14 7.86 -5.44
N LEU A 180 1.83 8.12 -6.72
CA LEU A 180 2.07 7.18 -7.82
C LEU A 180 3.53 7.18 -8.33
N GLY A 181 4.37 8.10 -7.87
CA GLY A 181 5.77 8.19 -8.30
C GLY A 181 5.90 8.42 -9.81
N SER A 182 6.78 7.67 -10.49
CA SER A 182 6.95 7.79 -11.95
C SER A 182 5.71 7.49 -12.78
N LEU A 183 4.72 6.79 -12.20
CA LEU A 183 3.46 6.49 -12.88
C LEU A 183 2.49 7.68 -12.90
N ALA A 184 2.77 8.76 -12.15
CA ALA A 184 1.94 9.97 -12.14
C ALA A 184 1.70 10.53 -13.55
N GLY A 185 2.76 10.60 -14.37
CA GLY A 185 2.63 11.08 -15.74
C GLY A 185 1.80 10.16 -16.65
N ALA A 186 1.78 8.85 -16.40
CA ALA A 186 0.90 7.94 -17.11
C ALA A 186 -0.56 8.15 -16.70
N ALA A 187 -0.80 8.37 -15.41
CA ALA A 187 -2.13 8.70 -14.88
C ALA A 187 -2.66 10.03 -15.43
N ASP A 188 -1.81 11.06 -15.60
CA ASP A 188 -2.17 12.35 -16.20
C ASP A 188 -2.61 12.22 -17.67
N ARG A 189 -2.04 11.25 -18.40
CA ARG A 189 -2.29 11.02 -19.82
C ARG A 189 -3.29 9.89 -20.07
N ALA A 190 -3.90 9.34 -19.01
CA ALA A 190 -4.88 8.28 -19.14
C ALA A 190 -6.15 8.81 -19.83
N GLY A 191 -6.72 8.04 -20.75
CA GLY A 191 -8.00 8.40 -21.40
C GLY A 191 -9.16 8.46 -20.40
N ALA A 192 -9.15 7.55 -19.43
CA ALA A 192 -9.96 7.58 -18.23
C ALA A 192 -9.12 7.12 -17.02
N LEU A 193 -9.34 7.78 -15.88
CA LEU A 193 -8.68 7.46 -14.61
C LEU A 193 -9.73 7.24 -13.53
N ILE A 194 -9.86 6.00 -13.07
CA ILE A 194 -10.65 5.62 -11.90
C ILE A 194 -9.72 5.66 -10.69
N VAL A 195 -10.17 6.28 -9.59
CA VAL A 195 -9.43 6.31 -8.32
C VAL A 195 -10.26 5.59 -7.27
N ILE A 196 -9.68 4.58 -6.63
CA ILE A 196 -10.27 3.81 -5.53
C ILE A 196 -9.39 4.05 -4.31
N ASP A 197 -9.94 4.67 -3.27
CA ASP A 197 -9.13 5.10 -2.12
C ASP A 197 -9.98 5.30 -0.87
N HIS A 198 -9.40 5.12 0.31
CA HIS A 198 -10.07 5.37 1.59
C HIS A 198 -9.42 6.50 2.41
N HIS A 199 -8.41 7.18 1.86
CA HIS A 199 -7.74 8.25 2.56
C HIS A 199 -8.60 9.53 2.62
N ALA A 200 -8.88 10.04 3.83
CA ALA A 200 -9.48 11.37 4.02
C ALA A 200 -8.66 12.52 3.41
N SER A 201 -7.36 12.30 3.20
CA SER A 201 -6.44 13.25 2.58
C SER A 201 -6.44 13.21 1.05
N ASN A 202 -7.32 12.43 0.42
CA ASN A 202 -7.35 12.31 -1.03
C ASN A 202 -7.55 13.68 -1.71
N THR A 203 -6.71 14.01 -2.69
CA THR A 203 -6.72 15.33 -3.35
C THR A 203 -7.83 15.50 -4.39
N GLY A 204 -8.72 14.51 -4.54
CA GLY A 204 -9.81 14.51 -5.51
C GLY A 204 -9.36 14.36 -6.96
N PHE A 205 -8.19 13.76 -7.22
CA PHE A 205 -7.71 13.50 -8.58
C PHE A 205 -8.47 12.34 -9.25
N GLY A 206 -8.34 12.20 -10.57
CA GLY A 206 -9.10 11.23 -11.36
C GLY A 206 -10.39 11.77 -11.94
N GLY A 207 -10.94 11.07 -12.93
CA GLY A 207 -12.21 11.40 -13.58
C GLY A 207 -13.40 10.67 -12.96
N VAL A 208 -13.18 9.51 -12.36
CA VAL A 208 -14.17 8.72 -11.62
C VAL A 208 -13.57 8.39 -10.26
N ARG A 209 -14.28 8.67 -9.18
CA ARG A 209 -13.74 8.62 -7.81
C ARG A 209 -14.61 7.73 -6.94
N LEU A 210 -14.08 6.56 -6.61
CA LEU A 210 -14.62 5.64 -5.63
C LEU A 210 -13.84 5.87 -4.33
N VAL A 211 -14.09 7.01 -3.68
CA VAL A 211 -13.35 7.43 -2.50
C VAL A 211 -14.27 7.45 -1.29
N ASP A 212 -13.92 6.69 -0.26
CA ASP A 212 -14.69 6.59 0.99
C ASP A 212 -13.77 6.69 2.22
N PRO A 213 -13.66 7.88 2.83
CA PRO A 213 -12.87 8.08 4.04
C PRO A 213 -13.30 7.25 5.26
N ASP A 214 -14.53 6.73 5.27
CA ASP A 214 -15.06 5.93 6.36
C ASP A 214 -14.82 4.42 6.15
N ALA A 215 -14.36 4.03 4.95
CA ALA A 215 -14.01 2.64 4.67
C ALA A 215 -12.73 2.23 5.42
N ALA A 216 -12.76 1.02 6.00
CA ALA A 216 -11.65 0.52 6.80
C ALA A 216 -10.36 0.26 6.01
N ALA A 217 -10.47 0.07 4.70
CA ALA A 217 -9.39 -0.19 3.75
C ALA A 217 -9.91 0.04 2.32
N THR A 218 -9.03 0.38 1.38
CA THR A 218 -9.27 0.32 -0.07
C THR A 218 -9.77 -1.07 -0.49
N ALA A 219 -9.34 -2.15 0.19
CA ALA A 219 -9.83 -3.50 -0.03
C ALA A 219 -11.36 -3.65 0.08
N VAL A 220 -12.01 -2.86 0.95
CA VAL A 220 -13.48 -2.85 1.08
C VAL A 220 -14.12 -2.36 -0.22
N LEU A 221 -13.61 -1.27 -0.77
CA LEU A 221 -14.10 -0.65 -2.01
C LEU A 221 -13.79 -1.53 -3.23
N VAL A 222 -12.65 -2.20 -3.24
CA VAL A 222 -12.31 -3.16 -4.31
C VAL A 222 -13.21 -4.38 -4.27
N GLU A 223 -13.54 -4.92 -3.09
CA GLU A 223 -14.48 -6.03 -2.99
C GLU A 223 -15.85 -5.64 -3.54
N GLU A 224 -16.34 -4.45 -3.19
CA GLU A 224 -17.59 -3.92 -3.72
C GLU A 224 -17.56 -3.78 -5.25
N LEU A 225 -16.46 -3.30 -5.82
CA LEU A 225 -16.28 -3.22 -7.28
C LEU A 225 -16.32 -4.61 -7.93
N ILE A 226 -15.59 -5.58 -7.37
CA ILE A 226 -15.54 -6.97 -7.84
C ILE A 226 -16.95 -7.59 -7.84
N ARG A 227 -17.70 -7.36 -6.76
CA ARG A 227 -19.09 -7.81 -6.61
C ARG A 227 -20.00 -7.19 -7.68
N ARG A 228 -19.88 -5.88 -7.94
CA ARG A 228 -20.63 -5.17 -9.00
C ARG A 228 -20.27 -5.63 -10.42
N LEU A 229 -19.04 -6.09 -10.62
CA LEU A 229 -18.61 -6.74 -11.87
C LEU A 229 -19.15 -8.16 -12.02
N GLY A 230 -19.77 -8.74 -10.98
CA GLY A 230 -20.33 -10.08 -10.98
C GLY A 230 -19.28 -11.19 -10.90
N VAL A 231 -18.08 -10.87 -10.40
CA VAL A 231 -16.98 -11.83 -10.28
C VAL A 231 -17.06 -12.49 -8.89
N PRO A 232 -17.12 -13.83 -8.80
CA PRO A 232 -17.08 -14.51 -7.51
C PRO A 232 -15.70 -14.39 -6.87
N LEU A 233 -15.67 -14.38 -5.53
CA LEU A 233 -14.42 -14.44 -4.78
C LEU A 233 -13.87 -15.87 -4.82
N ASP A 234 -12.71 -16.03 -5.45
CA ASP A 234 -11.86 -17.19 -5.22
C ASP A 234 -10.85 -16.92 -4.10
N ARG A 235 -10.08 -17.95 -3.75
CA ARG A 235 -9.08 -17.87 -2.69
C ARG A 235 -8.03 -16.80 -2.96
N ASP A 236 -7.60 -16.63 -4.20
CA ASP A 236 -6.45 -15.78 -4.52
C ASP A 236 -6.86 -14.29 -4.53
N ILE A 237 -8.02 -13.98 -5.10
CA ILE A 237 -8.65 -12.67 -4.97
C ILE A 237 -8.89 -12.35 -3.50
N ALA A 238 -9.49 -13.29 -2.76
CA ALA A 238 -9.82 -13.08 -1.35
C ALA A 238 -8.57 -12.91 -0.47
N GLN A 239 -7.46 -13.57 -0.79
CA GLN A 239 -6.21 -13.45 -0.03
C GLN A 239 -5.60 -12.05 -0.18
N GLY A 240 -5.69 -11.44 -1.37
CA GLY A 240 -5.30 -10.05 -1.60
C GLY A 240 -6.15 -9.07 -0.78
N LEU A 241 -7.47 -9.21 -0.85
CA LEU A 241 -8.42 -8.37 -0.11
C LEU A 241 -8.25 -8.52 1.41
N TYR A 242 -8.04 -9.74 1.90
CA TYR A 242 -7.86 -9.99 3.34
C TYR A 242 -6.55 -9.40 3.86
N ALA A 243 -5.48 -9.41 3.06
CA ALA A 243 -4.22 -8.79 3.46
C ALA A 243 -4.39 -7.28 3.69
N GLY A 244 -5.09 -6.58 2.79
CA GLY A 244 -5.42 -5.16 2.96
C GLY A 244 -6.35 -4.89 4.12
N LEU A 245 -7.45 -5.64 4.22
CA LEU A 245 -8.39 -5.51 5.33
C LEU A 245 -7.70 -5.72 6.70
N ALA A 246 -6.84 -6.73 6.80
CA ALA A 246 -6.14 -7.06 8.02
C ALA A 246 -4.99 -6.08 8.32
N SER A 247 -4.29 -5.51 7.32
CA SER A 247 -3.26 -4.49 7.57
C SER A 247 -3.86 -3.20 8.14
N ASP A 248 -4.93 -2.71 7.51
CA ASP A 248 -5.41 -1.34 7.73
C ASP A 248 -6.35 -1.22 8.91
N THR A 249 -6.93 -2.33 9.33
CA THR A 249 -7.61 -2.45 10.62
C THR A 249 -6.64 -2.74 11.77
N GLY A 250 -5.34 -2.86 11.48
CA GLY A 250 -4.33 -3.23 12.46
C GLY A 250 -4.58 -4.61 13.04
N SER A 251 -4.96 -5.58 12.20
CA SER A 251 -5.45 -6.90 12.62
C SER A 251 -6.71 -6.77 13.51
N PHE A 252 -7.70 -6.02 13.01
CA PHE A 252 -9.02 -5.82 13.64
C PHE A 252 -8.97 -5.14 15.02
N LYS A 253 -7.94 -4.33 15.27
CA LYS A 253 -7.74 -3.61 16.55
C LYS A 253 -8.12 -2.14 16.49
N TYR A 254 -8.21 -1.56 15.29
CA TYR A 254 -8.45 -0.13 15.12
C TYR A 254 -9.95 0.22 15.09
N PRO A 255 -10.34 1.48 15.39
CA PRO A 255 -11.73 1.91 15.42
C PRO A 255 -12.48 1.74 14.09
N SER A 256 -11.77 1.65 12.97
CA SER A 256 -12.32 1.32 11.65
C SER A 256 -12.87 -0.12 11.56
N THR A 257 -12.65 -0.96 12.57
CA THR A 257 -13.17 -2.33 12.62
C THR A 257 -14.65 -2.35 13.00
N THR A 258 -15.53 -2.32 12.01
CA THR A 258 -16.99 -2.38 12.18
C THR A 258 -17.53 -3.82 12.05
N PRO A 259 -18.83 -4.07 12.34
CA PRO A 259 -19.46 -5.35 12.03
C PRO A 259 -19.31 -5.75 10.56
N GLU A 260 -19.44 -4.80 9.63
CA GLU A 260 -19.33 -5.02 8.19
C GLU A 260 -17.91 -5.46 7.79
N VAL A 261 -16.88 -4.97 8.48
CA VAL A 261 -15.49 -5.43 8.33
C VAL A 261 -15.36 -6.90 8.72
N HIS A 262 -15.97 -7.31 9.83
CA HIS A 262 -15.97 -8.71 10.26
C HIS A 262 -16.79 -9.61 9.33
N ASP A 263 -17.91 -9.11 8.79
CA ASP A 263 -18.70 -9.83 7.80
C ASP A 263 -17.92 -10.03 6.50
N LEU A 264 -17.22 -9.00 6.00
CA LEU A 264 -16.31 -9.11 4.87
C LEU A 264 -15.20 -10.13 5.17
N ALA A 265 -14.54 -10.03 6.32
CA ALA A 265 -13.53 -11.01 6.73
C ALA A 265 -14.09 -12.45 6.71
N GLY A 266 -15.30 -12.66 7.24
CA GLY A 266 -15.98 -13.96 7.20
C GLY A 266 -16.22 -14.49 5.78
N ARG A 267 -16.60 -13.61 4.84
CA ARG A 267 -16.74 -13.98 3.42
C ARG A 267 -15.41 -14.34 2.78
N LEU A 268 -14.34 -13.59 3.08
CA LEU A 268 -12.99 -13.87 2.58
C LEU A 268 -12.46 -15.20 3.12
N LEU A 269 -12.72 -15.52 4.40
CA LEU A 269 -12.41 -16.82 4.98
C LEU A 269 -13.22 -17.95 4.31
N THR A 270 -14.50 -17.71 4.02
CA THR A 270 -15.36 -18.66 3.29
C THR A 270 -14.81 -18.96 1.89
N ALA A 271 -14.20 -17.97 1.23
CA ALA A 271 -13.52 -18.14 -0.06
C ALA A 271 -12.17 -18.90 0.03
N GLY A 272 -11.73 -19.27 1.25
CA GLY A 272 -10.56 -20.13 1.47
C GLY A 272 -9.31 -19.40 1.95
N VAL A 273 -9.43 -18.14 2.38
CA VAL A 273 -8.32 -17.44 3.05
C VAL A 273 -7.98 -18.12 4.36
N ARG A 274 -6.68 -18.22 4.62
CA ARG A 274 -6.13 -18.75 5.87
C ARG A 274 -5.51 -17.63 6.70
N PRO A 275 -6.21 -17.12 7.73
CA PRO A 275 -5.83 -15.89 8.43
C PRO A 275 -4.51 -16.06 9.16
N GLU A 276 -4.20 -17.26 9.65
CA GLU A 276 -2.93 -17.58 10.30
C GLU A 276 -1.75 -17.57 9.33
N THR A 277 -1.98 -17.88 8.06
CA THR A 277 -0.96 -17.79 7.01
C THR A 277 -0.68 -16.32 6.68
N VAL A 278 -1.73 -15.51 6.47
CA VAL A 278 -1.59 -14.07 6.21
C VAL A 278 -0.91 -13.37 7.39
N SER A 279 -1.36 -13.64 8.62
CA SER A 279 -0.78 -13.06 9.83
C SER A 279 0.71 -13.36 9.96
N ARG A 280 1.09 -14.61 9.68
CA ARG A 280 2.48 -15.02 9.75
C ARG A 280 3.35 -14.23 8.79
N GLU A 281 2.92 -14.06 7.55
CA GLU A 281 3.70 -13.36 6.52
C GLU A 281 3.78 -11.85 6.78
N LEU A 282 2.70 -11.23 7.28
CA LEU A 282 2.67 -9.79 7.54
C LEU A 282 3.39 -9.38 8.82
N TRP A 283 3.31 -10.18 9.90
CA TRP A 283 3.77 -9.75 11.23
C TRP A 283 4.73 -10.71 11.93
N ASP A 284 4.61 -12.03 11.71
CA ASP A 284 5.33 -13.03 12.53
C ASP A 284 6.57 -13.63 11.84
N ARG A 285 7.13 -12.94 10.83
CA ARG A 285 8.37 -13.36 10.16
C ARG A 285 9.43 -12.27 10.17
N ALA A 286 10.58 -12.60 10.74
CA ALA A 286 11.78 -11.77 10.67
C ALA A 286 13.05 -12.64 10.71
N PRO A 287 14.16 -12.20 10.10
CA PRO A 287 15.46 -12.85 10.28
C PRO A 287 15.94 -12.73 11.74
N PHE A 288 16.84 -13.61 12.18
CA PHE A 288 17.35 -13.57 13.56
C PHE A 288 18.00 -12.21 13.91
N ASP A 289 18.73 -11.61 12.97
CA ASP A 289 19.37 -10.32 13.17
C ASP A 289 18.37 -9.20 13.47
N TYR A 290 17.11 -9.32 13.04
CA TYR A 290 16.06 -8.36 13.40
C TYR A 290 15.85 -8.32 14.92
N LEU A 291 15.94 -9.47 15.60
CA LEU A 291 15.83 -9.54 17.05
C LEU A 291 16.99 -8.80 17.74
N GLN A 292 18.20 -8.86 17.16
CA GLN A 292 19.36 -8.14 17.67
C GLN A 292 19.22 -6.62 17.46
N VAL A 293 18.72 -6.20 16.29
CA VAL A 293 18.44 -4.79 16.00
C VAL A 293 17.35 -4.26 16.94
N LEU A 294 16.27 -5.02 17.13
CA LEU A 294 15.18 -4.69 18.05
C LEU A 294 15.70 -4.52 19.48
N ALA A 295 16.52 -5.45 19.98
CA ALA A 295 17.10 -5.34 21.32
C ALA A 295 17.93 -4.05 21.49
N GLY A 296 18.76 -3.71 20.48
CA GLY A 296 19.53 -2.47 20.48
C GLY A 296 18.64 -1.22 20.43
N ALA A 297 17.59 -1.23 19.61
CA ALA A 297 16.63 -0.13 19.52
C ALA A 297 15.90 0.09 20.85
N LEU A 298 15.43 -0.98 21.50
CA LEU A 298 14.77 -0.89 22.80
C LEU A 298 15.73 -0.39 23.90
N ALA A 299 16.99 -0.82 23.89
CA ALA A 299 17.99 -0.33 24.84
C ALA A 299 18.33 1.16 24.65
N ARG A 300 18.23 1.67 23.42
CA ARG A 300 18.45 3.09 23.07
C ARG A 300 17.20 3.96 23.22
N ALA A 301 16.03 3.37 23.43
CA ALA A 301 14.79 4.12 23.55
C ALA A 301 14.87 5.22 24.62
N ARG A 302 14.20 6.33 24.34
CA ARG A 302 14.11 7.52 25.19
C ARG A 302 12.64 7.86 25.40
N LEU A 303 12.28 8.10 26.65
CA LEU A 303 10.95 8.56 27.04
C LEU A 303 11.03 10.01 27.52
N GLU A 304 10.25 10.87 26.91
CA GLU A 304 10.07 12.28 27.26
C GLU A 304 8.64 12.48 27.74
N ARG A 305 8.42 12.40 29.06
CA ARG A 305 7.07 12.42 29.66
C ARG A 305 6.34 13.74 29.46
N ASP A 306 7.07 14.85 29.50
CA ASP A 306 6.49 16.20 29.41
C ASP A 306 6.22 16.65 27.96
N ALA A 307 6.73 15.90 26.97
CA ALA A 307 6.48 16.18 25.56
C ALA A 307 5.00 15.99 25.20
N ALA A 308 4.60 16.48 24.03
CA ALA A 308 3.25 16.33 23.50
C ALA A 308 2.15 16.87 24.45
N GLY A 309 2.48 17.93 25.19
CA GLY A 309 1.60 18.55 26.18
C GLY A 309 1.38 17.69 27.41
N GLY A 310 2.46 17.07 27.93
CA GLY A 310 2.39 16.17 29.08
C GLY A 310 1.80 14.79 28.78
N ARG A 311 1.61 14.45 27.50
CA ARG A 311 1.08 13.15 27.06
C ARG A 311 2.19 12.14 26.71
N GLY A 312 3.43 12.61 26.62
CA GLY A 312 4.61 11.80 26.44
C GLY A 312 4.96 11.50 24.98
N LEU A 313 6.26 11.46 24.73
CA LEU A 313 6.90 11.03 23.49
C LEU A 313 7.91 9.93 23.81
N VAL A 314 7.82 8.79 23.13
CA VAL A 314 8.85 7.75 23.17
C VAL A 314 9.52 7.64 21.80
N TRP A 315 10.85 7.59 21.76
CA TRP A 315 11.55 7.46 20.49
C TRP A 315 12.82 6.64 20.58
N THR A 316 13.27 6.13 19.43
CA THR A 316 14.60 5.53 19.27
C THR A 316 15.14 5.85 17.88
N ALA A 317 16.46 5.88 17.77
CA ALA A 317 17.16 5.97 16.49
C ALA A 317 17.92 4.67 16.19
N ILE A 318 17.98 4.30 14.92
CA ILE A 318 18.69 3.14 14.40
C ILE A 318 19.55 3.60 13.22
N ALA A 319 20.85 3.79 13.47
CA ALA A 319 21.82 4.13 12.45
C ALA A 319 22.10 2.94 11.53
N ARG A 320 22.71 3.18 10.36
CA ARG A 320 23.05 2.15 9.37
C ARG A 320 23.92 1.04 9.93
N GLU A 321 24.92 1.42 10.71
CA GLU A 321 25.84 0.50 11.38
C GLU A 321 25.14 -0.42 12.40
N ASP A 322 24.03 0.02 12.99
CA ASP A 322 23.25 -0.76 13.95
C ASP A 322 22.33 -1.80 13.30
N ARG A 323 22.09 -1.74 11.97
CA ARG A 323 21.08 -2.58 11.29
C ARG A 323 21.51 -4.02 11.04
N ARG A 324 22.77 -4.37 11.34
CA ARG A 324 23.32 -5.73 11.11
C ARG A 324 23.16 -6.20 9.65
N GLY A 325 23.19 -5.28 8.68
CA GLY A 325 23.01 -5.59 7.26
C GLY A 325 21.56 -5.72 6.79
N LEU A 326 20.57 -5.51 7.66
CA LEU A 326 19.17 -5.47 7.26
C LEU A 326 18.85 -4.16 6.52
N PRO A 327 18.06 -4.21 5.42
CA PRO A 327 17.46 -3.03 4.82
C PRO A 327 16.58 -2.28 5.84
N TYR A 328 16.49 -0.96 5.73
CA TYR A 328 15.73 -0.18 6.71
C TYR A 328 14.23 -0.50 6.69
N GLU A 329 13.69 -0.92 5.55
CA GLU A 329 12.28 -1.34 5.39
C GLU A 329 11.96 -2.60 6.18
N GLN A 330 12.96 -3.44 6.50
CA GLN A 330 12.74 -4.60 7.37
C GLN A 330 12.64 -4.20 8.85
N LEU A 331 12.84 -2.93 9.19
CA LEU A 331 12.78 -2.43 10.55
C LEU A 331 11.40 -1.85 10.92
N GLU A 332 10.42 -1.85 10.00
CA GLU A 332 9.11 -1.22 10.24
C GLU A 332 8.43 -1.76 11.51
N GLY A 333 8.49 -3.07 11.77
CA GLY A 333 7.83 -3.67 12.95
C GLY A 333 8.37 -3.20 14.32
N ILE A 334 9.50 -2.48 14.38
CA ILE A 334 10.05 -1.98 15.65
C ILE A 334 9.10 -0.93 16.27
N ILE A 335 8.40 -0.16 15.43
CA ILE A 335 7.44 0.85 15.91
C ILE A 335 6.29 0.22 16.71
N ASP A 336 5.91 -1.03 16.40
CA ASP A 336 4.86 -1.75 17.10
C ASP A 336 5.25 -2.17 18.51
N GLN A 337 6.55 -2.30 18.80
CA GLN A 337 7.01 -2.51 20.17
C GLN A 337 7.04 -1.19 20.93
N LEU A 338 7.53 -0.13 20.30
CA LEU A 338 7.73 1.17 20.95
C LEU A 338 6.40 1.84 21.32
N ARG A 339 5.39 1.75 20.44
CA ARG A 339 4.06 2.36 20.65
C ARG A 339 3.25 1.77 21.80
N ARG A 340 3.71 0.65 22.38
CA ARG A 340 3.09 0.01 23.56
C ARG A 340 3.35 0.77 24.85
N THR A 341 4.29 1.73 24.85
CA THR A 341 4.65 2.51 26.05
C THR A 341 3.43 3.24 26.58
N ASP A 342 2.98 2.92 27.79
CA ASP A 342 1.74 3.49 28.37
C ASP A 342 1.85 5.00 28.54
N GLU A 343 3.02 5.49 28.96
CA GLU A 343 3.23 6.89 29.31
C GLU A 343 3.59 7.79 28.12
N ALA A 344 3.48 7.28 26.90
CA ALA A 344 3.65 8.05 25.68
C ALA A 344 2.42 7.96 24.77
N GLU A 345 1.94 9.13 24.34
CA GLU A 345 0.93 9.28 23.30
C GLU A 345 1.53 9.09 21.92
N VAL A 346 2.75 9.57 21.72
CA VAL A 346 3.45 9.52 20.43
C VAL A 346 4.67 8.60 20.53
N ALA A 347 4.83 7.72 19.57
CA ALA A 347 6.01 6.89 19.38
C ALA A 347 6.69 7.21 18.06
N VAL A 348 8.02 7.31 18.04
CA VAL A 348 8.81 7.58 16.82
C VAL A 348 9.99 6.63 16.71
N VAL A 349 10.15 5.98 15.55
CA VAL A 349 11.35 5.22 15.22
C VAL A 349 12.06 5.91 14.06
N CYS A 350 13.25 6.43 14.32
CA CYS A 350 14.11 7.07 13.33
C CYS A 350 15.04 5.99 12.73
N LYS A 351 14.94 5.74 11.44
CA LYS A 351 15.74 4.73 10.73
C LYS A 351 16.60 5.43 9.71
N GLU A 352 17.92 5.27 9.78
CA GLU A 352 18.75 5.72 8.67
C GLU A 352 18.39 4.88 7.44
N THR A 353 18.25 5.50 6.28
CA THR A 353 17.94 4.84 5.00
C THR A 353 19.24 4.40 4.30
N ASP A 354 19.14 3.66 3.20
CA ASP A 354 20.33 3.15 2.50
C ASP A 354 21.15 4.23 1.77
N ASP A 355 20.52 5.37 1.49
CA ASP A 355 21.12 6.57 0.90
C ASP A 355 21.58 7.61 1.94
N GLY A 356 21.57 7.26 3.24
CA GLY A 356 22.12 8.09 4.32
C GLY A 356 21.19 9.17 4.85
N ARG A 357 19.92 9.21 4.40
CA ARG A 357 18.87 10.03 5.00
C ARG A 357 18.26 9.31 6.20
N TRP A 358 17.28 9.92 6.86
CA TRP A 358 16.54 9.35 7.97
C TRP A 358 15.04 9.29 7.66
N TYR A 359 14.44 8.12 7.84
CA TYR A 359 13.00 7.94 7.79
C TYR A 359 12.43 7.88 9.21
N PHE A 360 11.50 8.78 9.51
CA PHE A 360 10.83 8.89 10.78
C PHE A 360 9.45 8.25 10.67
N SER A 361 9.26 7.08 11.29
CA SER A 361 7.95 6.43 11.39
C SER A 361 7.32 6.76 12.73
N ALA A 362 6.17 7.44 12.70
CA ALA A 362 5.47 7.92 13.88
C ALA A 362 4.14 7.18 14.08
N ARG A 363 3.79 6.93 15.35
CA ARG A 363 2.49 6.38 15.77
C ARG A 363 1.91 7.21 16.91
N SER A 364 0.59 7.37 16.92
CA SER A 364 -0.18 8.07 17.94
C SER A 364 -1.27 7.14 18.47
N LYS A 365 -1.69 7.33 19.74
CA LYS A 365 -2.83 6.61 20.32
C LYS A 365 -4.18 7.29 19.98
N GLY A 366 -4.16 8.37 19.21
CA GLY A 366 -5.33 8.99 18.59
C GLY A 366 -5.68 10.37 19.12
N HIS A 367 -5.07 10.81 20.23
CA HIS A 367 -5.26 12.17 20.73
C HIS A 367 -4.52 13.20 19.87
N ILE A 368 -3.40 12.82 19.27
CA ILE A 368 -2.60 13.70 18.40
C ILE A 368 -2.71 13.25 16.95
N ASP A 369 -3.00 14.22 16.09
CA ASP A 369 -3.07 14.02 14.63
C ASP A 369 -1.68 14.15 14.00
N LEU A 370 -1.07 13.01 13.70
CA LEU A 370 0.26 12.95 13.10
C LEU A 370 0.28 13.31 11.62
N SER A 371 -0.85 13.22 10.90
CA SER A 371 -0.90 13.57 9.48
C SER A 371 -0.48 15.03 9.27
N ARG A 372 -0.97 15.93 10.14
CA ARG A 372 -0.66 17.36 10.12
C ARG A 372 0.78 17.65 10.54
N VAL A 373 1.26 16.95 11.55
CA VAL A 373 2.64 17.08 12.05
C VAL A 373 3.64 16.68 10.96
N CYS A 374 3.45 15.51 10.36
CA CYS A 374 4.35 15.03 9.32
C CYS A 374 4.21 15.81 8.01
N ALA A 375 3.02 16.28 7.64
CA ALA A 375 2.85 17.15 6.47
C ALA A 375 3.64 18.47 6.59
N ALA A 376 3.73 19.05 7.79
CA ALA A 376 4.57 20.22 8.05
C ALA A 376 6.08 19.95 7.98
N LEU A 377 6.48 18.68 7.89
CA LEU A 377 7.85 18.20 7.71
C LEU A 377 8.03 17.54 6.33
N ASP A 378 7.22 17.94 5.34
CA ASP A 378 7.23 17.41 3.97
C ASP A 378 6.98 15.89 3.87
N GLY A 379 6.32 15.32 4.88
CA GLY A 379 5.86 13.94 4.91
C GLY A 379 4.35 13.80 4.74
N GLY A 380 3.78 12.78 5.37
CA GLY A 380 2.33 12.53 5.35
C GLY A 380 1.92 11.21 6.00
N GLY A 381 0.64 10.88 5.91
CA GLY A 381 0.04 9.66 6.45
C GLY A 381 -1.37 9.91 7.01
N HIS A 382 -1.80 9.04 7.92
CA HIS A 382 -3.05 9.12 8.66
C HIS A 382 -2.87 9.81 10.02
N ARG A 383 -3.98 10.04 10.70
CA ARG A 383 -4.02 10.66 12.03
C ARG A 383 -3.18 9.89 13.05
N GLU A 384 -3.28 8.56 13.09
CA GLU A 384 -2.58 7.70 14.06
C GLU A 384 -1.22 7.20 13.56
N MET A 385 -0.93 7.35 12.26
CA MET A 385 0.23 6.74 11.61
C MET A 385 0.71 7.63 10.47
N ALA A 386 1.89 8.23 10.62
CA ALA A 386 2.48 9.07 9.61
C ALA A 386 4.01 8.96 9.62
N GLY A 387 4.65 9.54 8.62
CA GLY A 387 6.10 9.63 8.60
C GLY A 387 6.62 10.65 7.61
N PHE A 388 7.92 10.92 7.71
CA PHE A 388 8.64 11.86 6.85
C PHE A 388 10.10 11.44 6.68
N VAL A 389 10.75 11.99 5.66
CA VAL A 389 12.18 11.77 5.40
C VAL A 389 12.95 13.04 5.72
N TRP A 390 14.11 12.89 6.35
CA TRP A 390 14.97 13.98 6.79
C TRP A 390 16.41 13.77 6.32
N GLY A 391 17.06 14.82 5.81
CA GLY A 391 18.45 14.76 5.33
C GLY A 391 19.50 15.20 6.35
N GLY A 392 19.10 15.77 7.48
CA GLY A 392 19.99 16.31 8.51
C GLY A 392 20.15 15.39 9.74
N PRO A 393 20.74 15.92 10.82
CA PRO A 393 20.87 15.19 12.09
C PRO A 393 19.51 14.80 12.68
N VAL A 394 19.47 13.64 13.35
CA VAL A 394 18.23 13.10 13.98
C VAL A 394 17.67 14.06 15.02
N ASP A 395 18.54 14.64 15.85
CA ASP A 395 18.12 15.54 16.93
C ASP A 395 17.42 16.79 16.38
N GLU A 396 17.87 17.35 15.25
CA GLU A 396 17.23 18.50 14.63
C GLU A 396 15.80 18.18 14.15
N ALA A 397 15.61 17.01 13.53
CA ALA A 397 14.28 16.56 13.13
C ALA A 397 13.37 16.30 14.33
N LEU A 398 13.90 15.71 15.40
CA LEU A 398 13.14 15.52 16.63
C LEU A 398 12.75 16.86 17.28
N ASP A 399 13.63 17.85 17.28
CA ASP A 399 13.31 19.20 17.79
C ASP A 399 12.19 19.86 16.98
N ARG A 400 12.24 19.76 15.66
CA ARG A 400 11.15 20.25 14.78
C ARG A 400 9.85 19.50 15.03
N LEU A 401 9.90 18.18 15.15
CA LEU A 401 8.73 17.36 15.46
C LEU A 401 8.13 17.75 16.81
N ARG A 402 8.96 17.89 17.86
CA ARG A 402 8.52 18.33 19.21
C ARG A 402 7.82 19.69 19.15
N ALA A 403 8.35 20.64 18.39
CA ALA A 403 7.76 21.97 18.25
C ALA A 403 6.38 21.97 17.55
N LEU A 404 6.10 20.93 16.75
CA LEU A 404 4.82 20.75 16.06
C LEU A 404 3.81 19.92 16.87
N LEU A 405 4.27 19.19 17.89
CA LEU A 405 3.38 18.53 18.84
C LEU A 405 2.67 19.58 19.71
N PRO A 406 1.44 19.32 20.17
CA PRO A 406 0.74 20.23 21.06
C PRO A 406 1.62 20.59 22.27
N SER A 407 1.71 21.88 22.56
CA SER A 407 2.30 22.36 23.81
C SER A 407 1.26 22.20 24.93
N GLY A 408 1.71 21.84 26.12
CA GLY A 408 0.82 21.74 27.29
C GLY A 408 0.22 23.10 27.59
N ASN A 409 -1.04 23.12 28.04
CA ASN A 409 -1.69 24.32 28.55
C ASN A 409 -1.41 24.48 30.04
#